data_AF-A0A536T5E9-F1
#
_entry.id   AF-A0A536T5E9-F1
#
_cell.length_a   1.000
_cell.length_b   1.000
_cell.length_c   1.000
_cell.angle_alpha   90.00
_cell.angle_beta   90.00
_cell.angle_gamma   90.00
#
_symmetry.space_group_name_H-M   'P 1'
#
loop_
_entity.id
_entity.type
_entity.pdbx_description
1 polymer ?
#
loop_
_entity_poly.entity_id
_entity_poly.type
_entity_poly.pdbx_seq_one_letter_code
_entity_poly.pdbx_strand_id
1 'polypeptide(L)'
;LGPGGQSALRHWHTLEDEFVYVLEGEVVLVTDAGEQVLTAGMCAGYPAGSRDAHHFINRSAATAQYLEVGTRVKADLAIYPDDDLMWRDDGSGMYAAHKDGRPYPA
;
A
#
# COMPACT_ATOMS: atom_id res chain seq x y z
N LEU A 1 4.17 -12.73 -2.23
CA LEU A 1 4.29 -12.07 -3.53
C LEU A 1 5.12 -12.93 -4.49
N GLY A 2 4.55 -13.44 -5.58
CA GLY A 2 5.29 -14.22 -6.58
C GLY A 2 6.20 -13.34 -7.46
N PRO A 3 7.06 -13.94 -8.31
CA PRO A 3 7.93 -13.19 -9.24
C PRO A 3 7.14 -12.23 -10.14
N GLY A 4 7.60 -10.99 -10.23
CA GLY A 4 6.94 -9.90 -10.97
C GLY A 4 5.68 -9.34 -10.29
N GLY A 5 5.28 -9.88 -9.14
CA GLY A 5 4.09 -9.43 -8.42
C GLY A 5 4.27 -8.05 -7.80
N GLN A 6 3.15 -7.36 -7.60
CA GLN A 6 3.04 -6.09 -6.89
C GLN A 6 2.05 -6.23 -5.72
N SER A 7 2.36 -5.62 -4.56
CA SER A 7 1.50 -5.74 -3.37
C SER A 7 0.16 -5.01 -3.55
N ALA A 8 0.23 -3.78 -4.08
CA ALA A 8 -0.89 -2.90 -4.34
C ALA A 8 -0.47 -1.81 -5.34
N LEU A 9 -1.44 -1.09 -5.92
CA LEU A 9 -1.14 0.23 -6.49
C LEU A 9 -0.51 1.10 -5.39
N ARG A 10 0.39 2.01 -5.78
CA ARG A 10 1.10 2.83 -4.79
C ARG A 10 0.09 3.71 -4.06
N HIS A 11 0.10 3.69 -2.73
CA HIS A 11 -0.92 4.39 -1.95
C HIS A 11 -0.44 4.81 -0.57
N TRP A 12 -1.22 5.66 0.08
CA TRP A 12 -1.09 6.01 1.49
C TRP A 12 -2.47 6.08 2.13
N HIS A 13 -2.53 5.81 3.44
CA HIS A 13 -3.74 5.83 4.25
C HIS A 13 -3.88 7.16 5.01
N THR A 14 -5.10 7.68 5.12
CA THR A 14 -5.36 8.95 5.82
C THR A 14 -5.40 8.81 7.33
N LEU A 15 -5.86 7.67 7.85
CA LEU A 15 -6.17 7.40 9.24
C LEU A 15 -5.59 6.07 9.75
N GLU A 16 -5.34 5.10 8.87
CA GLU A 16 -4.76 3.82 9.27
C GLU A 16 -3.22 3.86 9.27
N ASP A 17 -2.61 3.53 10.41
CA ASP A 17 -1.20 3.15 10.45
C ASP A 17 -1.03 1.77 9.81
N GLU A 18 0.08 1.59 9.10
CA GLU A 18 0.46 0.33 8.48
C GLU A 18 1.94 -0.01 8.80
N PHE A 19 2.24 -1.28 8.99
CA PHE A 19 3.58 -1.80 9.25
C PHE A 19 3.81 -3.10 8.49
N VAL A 20 5.00 -3.23 7.89
CA VAL A 20 5.40 -4.40 7.13
C VAL A 20 6.71 -4.97 7.64
N TYR A 21 6.79 -6.29 7.72
CA TYR A 21 7.99 -7.03 8.09
C TYR A 21 8.26 -8.17 7.08
N VAL A 22 9.42 -8.16 6.43
CA VAL A 22 9.78 -9.19 5.44
C VAL A 22 10.19 -10.46 6.16
N LEU A 23 9.48 -11.56 5.88
CA LEU A 23 9.71 -12.88 6.47
C LEU A 23 10.70 -13.70 5.65
N GLU A 24 10.57 -13.66 4.32
CA GLU A 24 11.37 -14.46 3.39
C GLU A 24 11.51 -13.74 2.05
N GLY A 25 12.65 -13.95 1.38
CA GLY A 25 12.94 -13.38 0.07
C GLY A 25 13.28 -11.89 0.15
N GLU A 26 13.07 -11.20 -0.97
CA GLU A 26 13.30 -9.77 -1.11
C GLU A 26 12.14 -9.10 -1.86
N VAL A 27 11.88 -7.85 -1.51
CA VAL A 27 10.94 -6.97 -2.20
C VAL A 27 11.59 -5.62 -2.45
N VAL A 28 11.22 -4.97 -3.54
CA VAL A 28 11.54 -3.56 -3.79
C VAL A 28 10.41 -2.72 -3.22
N LEU A 29 10.68 -2.00 -2.14
CA LEU A 29 9.85 -0.90 -1.66
C LEU A 29 9.99 0.27 -2.62
N VAL A 30 8.87 0.84 -3.06
CA VAL A 30 8.83 2.07 -3.86
C VAL A 30 8.11 3.13 -3.06
N THR A 31 8.76 4.28 -2.84
CA THR A 31 8.19 5.46 -2.17
C THR A 31 8.45 6.73 -2.99
N ASP A 32 8.04 7.90 -2.51
CA ASP A 32 8.36 9.19 -3.14
C ASP A 32 9.87 9.46 -3.20
N ALA A 33 10.64 8.88 -2.26
CA ALA A 33 12.09 8.99 -2.22
C ALA A 33 12.80 8.06 -3.21
N GLY A 34 12.06 7.17 -3.88
CA GLY A 34 12.57 6.19 -4.82
C GLY A 34 12.47 4.76 -4.31
N GLU A 35 13.42 3.93 -4.72
CA GLU A 35 13.35 2.49 -4.51
C GLU A 35 14.37 2.00 -3.49
N GLN A 36 13.95 1.07 -2.64
CA GLN A 36 14.79 0.39 -1.66
C GLN A 36 14.52 -1.11 -1.66
N VAL A 37 15.57 -1.93 -1.70
CA VAL A 37 15.43 -3.38 -1.50
C VAL A 37 15.30 -3.67 -0.01
N LEU A 38 14.24 -4.40 0.37
CA LEU A 38 14.08 -4.98 1.69
C LEU A 38 14.21 -6.50 1.62
N THR A 39 15.01 -7.07 2.52
CA THR A 39 15.23 -8.51 2.64
C THR A 39 14.62 -9.04 3.95
N ALA A 40 14.53 -10.36 4.08
CA ALA A 40 14.11 -11.01 5.32
C ALA A 40 14.75 -10.39 6.57
N GLY A 41 13.91 -10.05 7.56
CA GLY A 41 14.33 -9.37 8.80
C GLY A 41 14.20 -7.84 8.78
N MET A 42 14.00 -7.23 7.61
CA MET A 42 13.78 -5.79 7.49
C MET A 42 12.30 -5.44 7.63
N CYS A 43 12.03 -4.19 8.03
CA CYS A 43 10.70 -3.65 8.17
C CYS A 43 10.57 -2.25 7.58
N ALA A 44 9.32 -1.87 7.31
CA ALA A 44 8.92 -0.52 6.94
C ALA A 44 7.64 -0.16 7.70
N GLY A 45 7.51 1.10 8.10
CA GLY A 45 6.33 1.61 8.79
C GLY A 45 5.81 2.84 8.07
N TYR A 46 4.48 2.94 8.01
CA TYR A 46 3.76 3.96 7.27
C TYR A 46 2.75 4.61 8.22
N PRO A 47 3.13 5.73 8.86
CA PRO A 47 2.23 6.44 9.76
C PRO A 47 1.03 7.00 9.00
N ALA A 48 -0.16 6.89 9.61
CA ALA A 48 -1.39 7.46 9.09
C ALA A 48 -1.24 8.94 8.71
N GLY A 49 -1.75 9.31 7.54
CA GLY A 49 -1.71 10.68 7.04
C GLY A 49 -0.36 11.12 6.47
N SER A 50 0.68 10.29 6.56
CA SER A 50 1.91 10.49 5.79
C SER A 50 1.58 10.36 4.31
N ARG A 51 1.96 11.36 3.52
CA ARG A 51 1.66 11.39 2.07
C ARG A 51 2.71 10.70 1.22
N ASP A 52 3.70 10.08 1.86
CA ASP A 52 4.71 9.26 1.17
C ASP A 52 4.10 7.90 0.84
N ALA A 53 3.60 7.77 -0.38
CA ALA A 53 2.85 6.59 -0.80
C ALA A 53 3.77 5.44 -1.17
N HIS A 54 3.41 4.23 -0.75
CA HIS A 54 4.24 3.04 -0.87
C HIS A 54 3.57 1.90 -1.62
N HIS A 55 4.41 0.99 -2.16
CA HIS A 55 4.05 -0.39 -2.45
C HIS A 55 5.30 -1.26 -2.49
N PHE A 56 5.12 -2.56 -2.72
CA PHE A 56 6.20 -3.49 -2.99
C PHE A 56 6.09 -4.11 -4.37
N ILE A 57 7.23 -4.33 -5.01
CA ILE A 57 7.37 -5.12 -6.22
C ILE A 57 8.36 -6.26 -5.95
N ASN A 58 8.00 -7.49 -6.28
CA ASN A 58 8.95 -8.59 -6.29
C ASN A 58 9.60 -8.71 -7.67
N ARG A 59 10.83 -8.21 -7.82
CA ARG A 59 11.61 -8.32 -9.06
C ARG A 59 12.48 -9.56 -9.12
N SER A 60 12.51 -10.36 -8.06
CA SER A 60 13.29 -11.59 -7.99
C SER A 60 12.59 -12.73 -8.74
N ALA A 61 13.32 -13.82 -8.95
CA ALA A 61 12.78 -15.06 -9.52
C ALA A 61 12.14 -15.99 -8.47
N ALA A 62 12.18 -15.63 -7.18
CA ALA A 62 11.64 -16.41 -6.07
C ALA A 62 10.41 -15.73 -5.45
N THR A 63 9.60 -16.46 -4.70
CA THR A 63 8.51 -15.87 -3.91
C THR A 63 9.08 -15.10 -2.72
N ALA A 64 8.54 -13.91 -2.45
CA ALA A 64 8.77 -13.17 -1.22
C ALA A 64 7.56 -13.26 -0.30
N GLN A 65 7.79 -13.35 1.00
CA GLN A 65 6.75 -13.38 2.03
C GLN A 65 7.00 -12.25 3.04
N TYR A 66 5.95 -11.53 3.40
CA TYR A 66 5.99 -10.48 4.40
C TYR A 66 4.70 -10.50 5.22
N LEU A 67 4.79 -10.02 6.45
CA LEU A 67 3.65 -9.72 7.29
C LEU A 67 3.28 -8.25 7.09
N GLU A 68 1.99 -7.98 6.95
CA GLU A 68 1.42 -6.63 6.92
C GLU A 68 0.46 -6.49 8.11
N VAL A 69 0.59 -5.39 8.84
CA VAL A 69 -0.20 -5.09 10.02
C VAL A 69 -0.77 -3.69 9.83
N GLY A 70 -2.08 -3.60 9.63
CA GLY A 70 -2.83 -2.35 9.57
C GLY A 70 -3.71 -2.17 10.80
N THR A 71 -3.84 -0.93 11.26
CA THR A 71 -4.93 -0.55 12.17
C THR A 71 -6.29 -0.67 11.46
N ARG A 72 -7.39 -0.62 12.21
CA ARG A 72 -8.74 -0.63 11.63
C ARG A 72 -9.51 0.60 12.09
N VAL A 73 -9.66 1.58 11.20
CA VAL A 73 -10.26 2.88 11.52
C VAL A 73 -11.39 3.19 10.54
N LYS A 74 -12.55 3.59 11.07
CA LYS A 74 -13.68 3.99 10.21
C LYS A 74 -13.35 5.27 9.46
N ALA A 75 -13.88 5.40 8.24
CA ALA A 75 -13.70 6.56 7.38
C ALA A 75 -12.25 6.82 6.91
N ASP A 76 -11.39 5.80 6.99
CA ASP A 76 -10.09 5.84 6.34
C ASP A 76 -10.25 5.92 4.81
N LEU A 77 -9.28 6.58 4.16
CA LEU A 77 -9.15 6.64 2.71
C LEU A 77 -7.75 6.17 2.32
N ALA A 78 -7.67 5.26 1.35
CA ALA A 78 -6.43 5.03 0.63
C ALA A 78 -6.39 5.92 -0.61
N ILE A 79 -5.32 6.70 -0.77
CA ILE A 79 -5.14 7.61 -1.89
C ILE A 79 -4.00 7.11 -2.77
N TYR A 80 -4.28 6.96 -4.07
CA TYR A 80 -3.33 6.44 -5.05
C TYR A 80 -2.77 7.62 -5.86
N PRO A 81 -1.55 8.13 -5.57
CA PRO A 81 -1.04 9.32 -6.26
C PRO A 81 -0.88 9.14 -7.78
N ASP A 82 -0.57 7.93 -8.24
CA ASP A 82 -0.23 7.66 -9.64
C ASP A 82 -1.47 7.46 -10.53
N ASP A 83 -2.63 7.24 -9.94
CA ASP A 83 -3.91 6.97 -10.61
C ASP A 83 -4.96 8.02 -10.19
N ASP A 84 -6.00 8.29 -10.97
CA ASP A 84 -7.14 9.10 -10.48
C ASP A 84 -8.05 8.30 -9.55
N LEU A 85 -7.48 7.69 -8.51
CA LEU A 85 -8.15 6.72 -7.66
C LEU A 85 -8.00 7.09 -6.18
N MET A 86 -9.09 6.89 -5.44
CA MET A 86 -9.12 6.73 -4.00
C MET A 86 -10.04 5.56 -3.63
N TRP A 87 -9.71 4.87 -2.55
CA TRP A 87 -10.54 3.85 -1.93
C TRP A 87 -11.15 4.46 -0.67
N ARG A 88 -12.48 4.52 -0.59
CA ARG A 88 -13.20 5.28 0.45
C ARG A 88 -14.17 4.42 1.24
N ASP A 89 -14.33 4.73 2.52
CA ASP A 89 -15.49 4.37 3.34
C ASP A 89 -16.44 5.56 3.48
N ASP A 90 -17.73 5.39 3.21
CA ASP A 90 -18.77 6.37 3.59
C ASP A 90 -19.70 5.87 4.71
N GLY A 91 -19.38 4.74 5.32
CA GLY A 91 -20.19 4.09 6.34
C GLY A 91 -21.25 3.12 5.79
N SER A 92 -21.46 3.08 4.47
CA SER A 92 -22.27 2.06 3.79
C SER A 92 -21.43 0.92 3.20
N GLY A 93 -20.13 1.13 3.09
CA GLY A 93 -19.17 0.16 2.57
C GLY A 93 -17.98 0.84 1.90
N MET A 94 -17.04 0.01 1.47
CA MET A 94 -15.86 0.43 0.71
C MET A 94 -16.17 0.57 -0.78
N TYR A 95 -15.71 1.65 -1.42
CA TYR A 95 -15.83 1.83 -2.87
C TYR A 95 -14.67 2.63 -3.48
N ALA A 96 -14.44 2.41 -4.78
CA ALA A 96 -13.50 3.20 -5.57
C ALA A 96 -14.14 4.52 -6.03
N ALA A 97 -13.40 5.61 -5.93
CA ALA A 97 -13.81 6.92 -6.42
C ALA A 97 -12.64 7.65 -7.10
N HIS A 98 -12.99 8.59 -7.97
CA HIS A 98 -12.09 9.61 -8.48
C HIS A 98 -11.56 10.50 -7.36
N LYS A 99 -10.44 11.20 -7.58
CA LYS A 99 -9.86 12.12 -6.58
C LYS A 99 -10.75 13.31 -6.23
N ASP A 100 -11.75 13.61 -7.06
CA ASP A 100 -12.79 14.62 -6.78
C ASP A 100 -13.99 14.08 -5.97
N GLY A 101 -13.97 12.79 -5.64
CA GLY A 101 -14.98 12.12 -4.82
C GLY A 101 -16.13 11.48 -5.58
N ARG A 102 -16.21 11.62 -6.92
CA ARG A 102 -17.21 10.89 -7.72
C ARG A 102 -16.90 9.40 -7.74
N PRO A 103 -17.87 8.51 -7.51
CA PRO A 103 -17.62 7.06 -7.54
C PRO A 103 -17.30 6.58 -8.96
N TYR A 104 -16.44 5.56 -9.08
CA TYR A 104 -16.28 4.83 -10.33
C TYR A 104 -17.53 3.96 -10.60
N PRO A 105 -17.90 3.73 -11.88
CA PRO A 105 -18.96 2.79 -12.22
C PRO A 105 -18.64 1.37 -11.73
N ALA A 106 -19.68 0.63 -11.33
CA ALA A 106 -19.58 -0.79 -11.02
C ALA A 106 -19.46 -1.65 -12.29
#